data_AF-A0A1E5UV36-F1
#
_entry.id   AF-A0A1E5UV36-F1
#
_cell.length_a   1.000
_cell.length_b   1.000
_cell.length_c   1.000
_cell.angle_alpha   90.00
_cell.angle_beta   90.00
_cell.angle_gamma   90.00
#
_symmetry.space_group_name_H-M   'P 1'
#
loop_
_entity.id
_entity.type
_entity.pdbx_description
1 polymer ?
#
loop_
_entity_poly.entity_id
_entity_poly.type
_entity_poly.pdbx_seq_one_letter_code
_entity_poly.pdbx_strand_id
1 'polypeptide(L)' 'LAVNGQRYEAAGVDPSATLLEFLRTRTPVRDPKLGCGEGTRFSSDPT' A
#
# COMPACT_ATOMS: atom_id res chain seq x y z
N LEU A 1 -12.77 -3.65 -3.34
CA LEU A 1 -12.02 -2.37 -3.27
C LEU A 1 -12.07 -1.66 -4.61
N ALA A 2 -12.00 -0.34 -4.64
CA ALA A 2 -11.86 0.43 -5.89
C ALA A 2 -10.48 1.11 -5.91
N VAL A 3 -9.65 0.77 -6.91
CA VAL A 3 -8.32 1.33 -7.12
C VAL A 3 -8.32 2.04 -8.47
N ASN A 4 -8.15 3.36 -8.46
CA ASN A 4 -8.18 4.20 -9.67
C ASN A 4 -9.42 3.94 -10.55
N GLY A 5 -10.59 3.80 -9.92
CA GLY A 5 -11.87 3.54 -10.61
C GLY A 5 -12.10 2.08 -11.02
N GLN A 6 -11.09 1.22 -10.96
CA GLN A 6 -11.24 -0.21 -11.21
C GLN A 6 -11.58 -0.98 -9.95
N ARG A 7 -12.50 -1.95 -10.04
CA ARG A 7 -12.90 -2.80 -8.92
C ARG A 7 -11.99 -4.03 -8.83
N TYR A 8 -11.55 -4.32 -7.60
CA TYR A 8 -10.78 -5.51 -7.24
C TYR A 8 -11.45 -6.23 -6.07
N GLU A 9 -11.53 -7.56 -6.15
CA GLU A 9 -12.07 -8.39 -5.08
C GLU A 9 -11.04 -8.54 -3.95
N ALA A 10 -11.50 -8.43 -2.71
CA ALA A 10 -10.66 -8.59 -1.52
C ALA A 10 -11.01 -9.86 -0.72
N ALA A 11 -11.91 -10.71 -1.24
CA ALA A 11 -12.22 -11.99 -0.62
C ALA A 11 -10.95 -12.86 -0.56
N GLY A 12 -10.73 -13.49 0.59
CA GLY A 12 -9.56 -14.34 0.85
C GLY A 12 -8.24 -13.59 1.05
N VAL A 13 -8.24 -12.25 1.11
CA VAL A 13 -7.08 -11.48 1.56
C VAL A 13 -7.01 -11.56 3.08
N ASP A 14 -5.81 -11.82 3.60
CA ASP A 14 -5.58 -11.84 5.05
C ASP A 14 -5.94 -10.48 5.67
N PRO A 15 -6.72 -10.43 6.77
CA PRO A 15 -7.11 -9.16 7.38
C PRO A 15 -5.94 -8.28 7.87
N SER A 16 -4.76 -8.86 8.09
CA SER A 16 -3.54 -8.12 8.46
C SER A 16 -2.79 -7.56 7.26
N ALA A 17 -3.17 -7.92 6.03
CA ALA A 17 -2.53 -7.43 4.82
C ALA A 17 -2.62 -5.90 4.71
N THR A 18 -1.50 -5.27 4.40
CA THR A 18 -1.46 -3.80 4.23
C THR A 18 -2.05 -3.40 2.89
N LEU A 19 -2.56 -2.17 2.79
CA LEU A 19 -3.01 -1.63 1.50
C LEU A 19 -1.89 -1.62 0.46
N LEU A 20 -0.66 -1.30 0.88
CA LEU A 20 0.49 -1.27 -0.02
C LEU A 20 0.81 -2.65 -0.58
N GLU A 21 0.75 -3.69 0.25
CA GLU A 21 0.91 -5.07 -0.17
C GLU A 21 -0.19 -5.46 -1.17
N PHE A 22 -1.45 -5.16 -0.87
CA PHE A 22 -2.56 -5.40 -1.78
C PHE A 22 -2.34 -4.75 -3.15
N LEU A 23 -1.95 -3.47 -3.17
CA LEU A 23 -1.70 -2.75 -4.43
C LEU A 23 -0.59 -3.41 -5.25
N ARG A 24 0.54 -3.74 -4.63
CA ARG A 24 1.72 -4.26 -5.34
C ARG A 24 1.60 -5.72 -5.80
N THR A 25 0.75 -6.51 -5.13
CA THR A 25 0.64 -7.96 -5.37
C THR A 25 -0.65 -8.37 -6.05
N ARG A 26 -1.74 -7.60 -5.87
CA ARG A 26 -3.08 -7.92 -6.40
C ARG A 26 -3.55 -6.95 -7.47
N THR A 27 -2.77 -5.91 -7.79
CA THR A 27 -3.08 -4.96 -8.86
C THR A 27 -1.83 -4.66 -9.72
N PRO A 28 -1.99 -4.07 -10.92
CA PRO A 28 -0.86 -3.61 -11.73
C PRO A 28 -0.15 -2.35 -11.19
N VAL A 29 -0.68 -1.69 -10.16
CA VAL A 29 -0.15 -0.42 -9.63
C VAL A 29 1.15 -0.69 -8.87
N ARG A 30 2.27 -0.09 -9.32
CA ARG A 30 3.60 -0.29 -8.72
C ARG A 30 4.30 0.97 -8.24
N ASP A 31 3.68 2.13 -8.41
CA ASP A 31 4.27 3.41 -8.01
C ASP A 31 4.37 3.57 -6.48
N PRO A 32 3.38 3.17 -5.66
CA PRO A 32 3.49 3.23 -4.21
C PRO A 32 4.69 2.41 -3.69
N LYS A 33 5.50 3.03 -2.83
CA LYS A 33 6.75 2.45 -2.31
C LYS A 33 6.68 2.19 -0.81
N LEU A 34 7.46 1.20 -0.37
CA LEU A 34 7.71 0.90 1.03
C LEU A 34 9.10 1.40 1.38
N GLY A 35 9.20 2.33 2.33
CA GLY A 35 10.44 2.70 3.00
C GLY A 35 10.62 1.84 4.25
N CYS A 36 10.21 2.36 5.41
CA CYS A 36 10.26 1.65 6.69
C CYS A 36 8.90 1.07 7.17
N GLY A 37 7.77 1.55 6.65
CA GLY A 37 6.44 1.06 7.05
C GLY A 37 5.90 1.63 8.37
N GLU A 38 6.63 2.54 9.01
CA GLU A 38 6.29 3.10 10.34
C GLU A 38 5.44 4.37 10.29
N GLY A 39 5.08 4.85 9.10
CA GLY A 39 4.05 5.90 8.96
C GLY A 39 4.52 7.34 9.21
N THR A 40 5.82 7.61 9.26
CA THR A 40 6.37 8.97 9.34
C THR A 40 7.37 9.17 8.21
N ARG A 41 7.29 10.33 7.52
CA ARG A 41 8.47 10.78 6.75
C ARG A 41 9.55 11.04 7.79
N PHE A 42 10.82 10.77 7.45
CA PHE A 42 11.89 11.54 8.07
C PHE A 42 11.49 13.00 7.89
N SER A 43 11.03 13.66 8.96
CA SER A 43 11.30 15.07 9.08
C SER A 43 12.79 15.12 8.82
N SER A 44 13.19 15.85 7.79
CA SER A 44 14.53 16.40 7.78
C SER A 44 14.61 17.30 9.01
N ASP A 45 14.73 16.72 10.19
CA ASP A 45 15.17 17.42 11.38
C ASP A 45 16.64 17.72 11.10
N PRO A 46 17.00 19.00 10.94
CA PRO A 46 18.39 19.38 10.86
C PRO A 46 18.91 19.37 12.30
N THR A 47 19.28 18.20 12.81
CA THR A 47 20.21 18.13 13.95
C THR A 47 21.57 17.73 13.45
#